data_AF-A0A1J3DTD2-F1
#
_entry.id   AF-A0A1J3DTD2-F1
#
_cell.length_a   1.000
_cell.length_b   1.000
_cell.length_c   1.000
_cell.angle_alpha   90.00
_cell.angle_beta   90.00
_cell.angle_gamma   90.00
#
_symmetry.space_group_name_H-M   'P 1'
#
loop_
_entity.id
_entity.type
_entity.pdbx_description
1 polymer ?
#
loop_
_entity_poly.entity_id
_entity_poly.type
_entity_poly.pdbx_seq_one_letter_code
_entity_poly.pdbx_strand_id
1 'polypeptide(L)'
;NRTNSGNDETLSDASYGEENVTKIVNNSMEASQDDNVEESKSQDCELYVISKEKTEKQQMIIDRQQTHTEEMKHDLKAIKAGLSLLQMKYQQEFTSLGEHLHGLAYAATGYQRVLEENRKLYNQVQDLKGSIRVYCRVRPFLPGQKSVSTTVDHIEESTISIATPLKYGKESQKSFTFNKVFGPSASQEAVFADTQPLIRSVLDGYNVCIFAYGQTGS
;
A
#
# COMPACT_ATOMS: atom_id res chain seq x y z
N ASN A 1 16.33 -11.88 -12.87
CA ASN A 1 17.04 -11.26 -14.00
C ASN A 1 18.48 -11.72 -14.02
N ARG A 2 18.82 -12.40 -15.13
CA ARG A 2 20.11 -13.02 -15.41
C ARG A 2 21.20 -11.94 -15.60
N THR A 3 22.37 -12.16 -15.02
CA THR A 3 23.61 -11.47 -15.37
C THR A 3 24.12 -12.04 -16.70
N ASN A 4 24.29 -11.19 -17.70
CA ASN A 4 24.89 -11.57 -18.98
C ASN A 4 26.29 -10.95 -19.08
N SER A 5 27.30 -11.82 -19.11
CA SER A 5 28.65 -11.56 -19.58
C SER A 5 28.64 -11.49 -21.12
N GLY A 6 29.37 -10.53 -21.70
CA GLY A 6 29.58 -10.46 -23.14
C GLY A 6 30.79 -9.59 -23.44
N ASN A 7 31.81 -10.24 -24.00
CA ASN A 7 33.06 -9.68 -24.50
C ASN A 7 32.81 -8.76 -25.71
N ASP A 8 33.72 -7.82 -25.96
CA ASP A 8 34.17 -7.58 -27.34
C ASP A 8 35.63 -7.10 -27.38
N GLU A 9 36.38 -7.67 -28.31
CA GLU A 9 37.81 -7.55 -28.51
C GLU A 9 38.16 -6.48 -29.56
N THR A 10 39.23 -5.72 -29.25
CA THR A 10 40.31 -5.17 -30.08
C THR A 10 40.19 -4.97 -31.61
N LEU A 11 40.69 -3.81 -32.08
CA LEU A 11 41.64 -3.61 -33.22
C LEU A 11 42.13 -2.13 -33.16
N SER A 12 43.32 -1.84 -32.62
CA SER A 12 44.62 -1.65 -33.30
C SER A 12 44.73 -0.42 -34.22
N ASP A 13 45.59 0.55 -33.87
CA ASP A 13 46.76 0.80 -34.72
C ASP A 13 47.93 1.52 -34.01
N ALA A 14 49.12 1.16 -34.47
CA ALA A 14 50.49 1.58 -34.19
C ALA A 14 50.73 3.10 -34.48
N SER A 15 51.80 3.83 -34.10
CA SER A 15 53.16 3.58 -33.59
C SER A 15 53.88 4.92 -33.33
N TYR A 16 55.10 4.81 -32.79
CA TYR A 16 56.24 5.75 -32.78
C TYR A 16 56.26 6.87 -31.74
N GLY A 17 57.17 6.68 -30.77
CA GLY A 17 57.73 7.77 -29.99
C GLY A 17 58.90 8.42 -30.69
N GLU A 18 59.25 9.63 -30.23
CA GLU A 18 60.61 10.16 -30.22
C GLU A 18 60.66 11.30 -29.18
N GLU A 19 61.42 11.08 -28.11
CA GLU A 19 61.98 12.14 -27.30
C GLU A 19 63.07 12.84 -28.12
N ASN A 20 63.12 14.18 -28.11
CA ASN A 20 64.42 14.84 -28.13
C ASN A 20 64.37 16.24 -27.50
N VAL A 21 65.14 16.35 -26.42
CA VAL A 21 65.54 17.56 -25.71
C VAL A 21 66.58 18.28 -26.56
N THR A 22 66.45 19.59 -26.77
CA THR A 22 67.57 20.40 -27.28
C THR A 22 67.78 21.63 -26.41
N LYS A 23 68.87 21.58 -25.62
CA LYS A 23 69.50 22.70 -24.95
C LYS A 23 70.50 23.38 -25.91
N ILE A 24 70.48 24.70 -25.89
CA ILE A 24 71.61 25.64 -25.77
C ILE A 24 72.88 25.32 -26.58
N VAL A 25 73.21 26.16 -27.57
CA VAL A 25 74.57 26.73 -27.76
C VAL A 25 74.42 28.11 -28.40
N ASN A 26 75.04 29.14 -27.81
CA ASN A 26 76.01 30.03 -28.49
C ASN A 26 76.36 31.21 -27.58
N ASN A 27 77.61 31.19 -27.10
CA ASN A 27 78.30 32.34 -26.50
C ASN A 27 79.20 32.97 -27.57
N SER A 28 79.06 34.28 -27.70
CA SER A 28 79.93 35.36 -28.18
C SER A 28 81.28 35.08 -28.84
N MET A 29 81.55 35.80 -29.95
CA MET A 29 82.80 36.56 -30.16
C MET A 29 82.58 37.73 -31.14
N GLU A 30 83.12 38.89 -30.77
CA GLU A 30 83.02 40.21 -31.39
C GLU A 30 83.82 40.35 -32.69
N ALA A 31 83.38 41.23 -33.61
CA ALA A 31 84.13 42.40 -34.14
C ALA A 31 83.43 43.02 -35.38
N SER A 32 82.84 44.22 -35.21
CA SER A 32 82.77 45.43 -36.09
C SER A 32 82.68 45.27 -37.63
N GLN A 33 81.80 45.95 -38.39
CA GLN A 33 81.43 47.39 -38.34
C GLN A 33 80.16 47.69 -39.19
N ASP A 34 79.40 48.70 -38.75
CA ASP A 34 78.11 49.20 -39.24
C ASP A 34 78.13 49.96 -40.58
N ASP A 35 77.03 49.86 -41.35
CA ASP A 35 76.18 51.00 -41.81
C ASP A 35 75.35 50.62 -43.07
N ASN A 36 74.19 50.00 -42.86
CA ASN A 36 72.96 50.26 -43.63
C ASN A 36 71.74 49.67 -42.89
N VAL A 37 71.64 50.07 -41.61
CA VAL A 37 70.76 49.54 -40.58
C VAL A 37 69.48 50.39 -40.40
N GLU A 38 69.31 51.48 -41.16
CA GLU A 38 68.19 52.42 -40.95
C GLU A 38 66.90 52.10 -41.72
N GLU A 39 66.94 51.36 -42.83
CA GLU A 39 65.71 50.94 -43.54
C GLU A 39 65.07 49.68 -42.90
N SER A 40 65.89 48.80 -42.30
CA SER A 40 65.41 47.61 -41.57
C SER A 40 64.86 47.92 -40.17
N LYS A 41 65.37 48.93 -39.45
CA LYS A 41 64.90 49.27 -38.09
C LYS A 41 63.45 49.82 -38.03
N SER A 42 62.99 50.51 -39.09
CA SER A 42 61.61 51.03 -39.16
C SER A 42 60.60 49.93 -39.46
N GLN A 43 60.92 49.03 -40.39
CA GLN A 43 60.07 47.88 -40.74
C GLN A 43 60.02 46.83 -39.62
N ASP A 44 61.13 46.60 -38.91
CA ASP A 44 61.17 45.67 -37.77
C ASP A 44 60.34 46.16 -36.56
N CYS A 45 60.29 47.47 -36.33
CA CYS A 45 59.46 48.07 -35.29
C CYS A 45 57.96 47.98 -35.61
N GLU A 46 57.59 48.19 -36.88
CA GLU A 46 56.22 48.07 -37.37
C GLU A 46 55.74 46.60 -37.37
N LEU A 47 56.61 45.66 -37.75
CA LEU A 47 56.36 44.22 -37.68
C LEU A 47 56.20 43.72 -36.23
N TYR A 48 57.00 44.25 -35.30
CA TYR A 48 56.91 43.94 -33.87
C TYR A 48 55.59 44.42 -33.27
N VAL A 49 55.16 45.65 -33.57
CA VAL A 49 53.88 46.22 -33.11
C VAL A 49 52.69 45.43 -33.68
N ILE A 50 52.70 45.09 -34.97
CA ILE A 50 51.65 44.26 -35.60
C ILE A 50 51.62 42.84 -34.99
N SER A 51 52.78 42.23 -34.71
CA SER A 51 52.85 40.91 -34.07
C SER A 51 52.28 40.94 -32.64
N LYS A 52 52.50 42.05 -31.92
CA LYS A 52 52.00 42.29 -30.56
C LYS A 52 50.48 42.49 -30.56
N GLU A 53 49.93 43.31 -31.45
CA GLU A 53 48.47 43.45 -31.59
C GLU A 53 47.79 42.13 -32.01
N LYS A 54 48.44 41.34 -32.86
CA LYS A 54 47.91 40.04 -33.31
C LYS A 54 47.90 39.01 -32.17
N THR A 55 48.94 39.00 -31.34
CA THR A 55 49.02 38.15 -30.14
C THR A 55 48.03 38.60 -29.06
N GLU A 56 47.85 39.90 -28.84
CA GLU A 56 46.84 40.45 -27.92
C GLU A 56 45.39 40.13 -28.37
N LYS A 57 45.09 40.24 -29.67
CA LYS A 57 43.79 39.78 -30.22
C LYS A 57 43.58 38.28 -30.07
N GLN A 58 44.62 37.47 -30.29
CA GLN A 58 44.55 36.02 -30.06
C GLN A 58 44.32 35.69 -28.58
N GLN A 59 45.00 36.39 -27.67
CA GLN A 59 44.81 36.23 -26.22
C GLN A 59 43.38 36.59 -25.81
N MET A 60 42.82 37.70 -26.30
CA MET A 60 41.43 38.08 -26.02
C MET A 60 40.41 37.03 -26.51
N ILE A 61 40.65 36.38 -27.65
CA ILE A 61 39.77 35.31 -28.16
C ILE A 61 39.84 34.08 -27.25
N ILE A 62 41.04 33.67 -26.83
CA ILE A 62 41.25 32.54 -25.92
C ILE A 62 40.59 32.83 -24.57
N ASP A 63 40.81 34.01 -24.01
CA ASP A 63 40.22 34.41 -22.73
C ASP A 63 38.68 34.35 -22.81
N ARG A 64 38.09 34.86 -23.89
CA ARG A 64 36.63 34.81 -24.10
C ARG A 64 36.10 33.38 -24.23
N GLN A 65 36.81 32.50 -24.92
CA GLN A 65 36.45 31.07 -25.01
C GLN A 65 36.57 30.37 -23.65
N GLN A 66 37.58 30.73 -22.87
CA GLN A 66 37.80 30.20 -21.52
C GLN A 66 36.64 30.59 -20.60
N THR A 67 36.19 31.84 -20.63
CA THR A 67 35.03 32.30 -19.85
C THR A 67 33.76 31.51 -20.21
N HIS A 68 33.48 31.36 -21.50
CA HIS A 68 32.29 30.64 -21.97
C HIS A 68 32.32 29.13 -21.62
N THR A 69 33.51 28.54 -21.57
CA THR A 69 33.70 27.13 -21.17
C THR A 69 33.46 26.95 -19.67
N GLU A 70 33.90 27.92 -18.84
CA GLU A 70 33.65 27.87 -17.39
C GLU A 70 32.16 28.10 -17.06
N GLU A 71 31.47 28.99 -17.78
CA GLU A 71 30.01 29.16 -17.65
C GLU A 71 29.26 27.86 -17.97
N MET A 72 29.56 27.24 -19.12
CA MET A 72 28.92 25.98 -19.53
C MET A 72 29.20 24.85 -18.54
N LYS A 73 30.40 24.79 -17.96
CA LYS A 73 30.77 23.83 -16.93
C LYS A 73 30.01 24.05 -15.62
N HIS A 74 29.73 25.30 -15.27
CA HIS A 74 28.88 25.63 -14.13
C HIS A 74 27.44 25.17 -14.37
N ASP A 75 26.87 25.44 -15.54
CA ASP A 75 25.51 25.00 -15.89
C ASP A 75 25.39 23.48 -15.88
N LEU A 76 26.37 22.76 -16.43
CA LEU A 76 26.42 21.30 -16.37
C LEU A 76 26.47 20.77 -14.93
N LYS A 77 27.23 21.43 -14.04
CA LYS A 77 27.24 21.08 -12.60
C LYS A 77 25.87 21.33 -11.97
N ALA A 78 25.22 22.45 -12.27
CA ALA A 78 23.89 22.77 -11.76
C ALA A 78 22.83 21.77 -12.23
N ILE A 79 22.83 21.42 -13.52
CA ILE A 79 21.95 20.40 -14.10
C ILE A 79 22.19 19.03 -13.44
N LYS A 80 23.46 18.63 -13.29
CA LYS A 80 23.82 17.36 -12.64
C LYS A 80 23.31 17.30 -11.20
N ALA A 81 23.45 18.39 -10.44
CA ALA A 81 22.90 18.50 -9.09
C ALA A 81 21.37 18.39 -9.08
N GLY A 82 20.69 19.07 -10.01
CA GLY A 82 19.24 18.99 -10.18
C GLY A 82 18.73 17.58 -10.51
N LEU A 83 19.43 16.88 -11.42
CA LEU A 83 19.11 15.48 -11.76
C LEU A 83 19.29 14.54 -10.56
N SER A 84 20.37 14.72 -9.79
CA SER A 84 20.62 13.92 -8.60
C SER A 84 19.56 14.15 -7.51
N LEU A 85 19.12 15.40 -7.33
CA LEU A 85 18.01 15.74 -6.43
C LEU A 85 16.69 15.10 -6.89
N LEU A 86 16.39 15.18 -8.18
CA LEU A 86 15.19 14.58 -8.74
C LEU A 86 15.19 13.05 -8.56
N GLN A 87 16.33 12.41 -8.78
CA GLN A 87 16.50 10.97 -8.51
C GLN A 87 16.25 10.65 -7.04
N MET A 88 16.81 11.44 -6.11
CA MET A 88 16.60 11.25 -4.68
C MET A 88 15.12 11.41 -4.30
N LYS A 89 14.43 12.41 -4.88
CA LYS A 89 13.00 12.66 -4.65
C LYS A 89 12.14 11.49 -5.13
N TYR A 90 12.36 10.99 -6.35
CA TYR A 90 11.61 9.83 -6.85
C TYR A 90 11.84 8.58 -5.99
N GLN A 91 13.07 8.38 -5.52
CA GLN A 91 13.39 7.23 -4.68
C GLN A 91 12.69 7.34 -3.31
N GLN A 92 12.62 8.54 -2.73
CA GLN A 92 11.87 8.81 -1.51
C GLN A 92 10.36 8.58 -1.69
N GLU A 93 9.76 9.10 -2.76
CA GLU A 93 8.33 8.90 -3.04
C GLU A 93 8.01 7.40 -3.25
N PHE A 94 8.89 6.66 -3.91
CA PHE A 94 8.73 5.22 -4.10
C PHE A 94 8.78 4.45 -2.77
N THR A 95 9.74 4.78 -1.89
CA THR A 95 9.81 4.19 -0.54
C THR A 95 8.56 4.51 0.27
N SER A 96 8.12 5.77 0.29
CA SER A 96 6.91 6.19 1.00
C SER A 96 5.66 5.46 0.49
N LEU A 97 5.52 5.30 -0.82
CA LEU A 97 4.42 4.54 -1.41
C LEU A 97 4.47 3.06 -0.99
N GLY A 98 5.66 2.46 -0.96
CA GLY A 98 5.87 1.09 -0.50
C GLY A 98 5.44 0.89 0.96
N GLU A 99 5.77 1.82 1.85
CA GLU A 99 5.36 1.79 3.25
C GLU A 99 3.83 1.88 3.41
N HIS A 100 3.19 2.80 2.68
CA HIS A 100 1.73 2.92 2.70
C HIS A 100 1.03 1.67 2.15
N LEU A 101 1.53 1.10 1.04
CA LEU A 101 1.00 -0.14 0.47
C LEU A 101 1.15 -1.31 1.44
N HIS A 102 2.30 -1.40 2.11
CA HIS A 102 2.54 -2.43 3.12
C HIS A 102 1.58 -2.28 4.29
N GLY A 103 1.41 -1.07 4.82
CA GLY A 103 0.46 -0.78 5.89
C GLY A 103 -0.98 -1.12 5.49
N LEU A 104 -1.40 -0.78 4.27
CA LEU A 104 -2.72 -1.11 3.75
C LEU A 104 -2.91 -2.62 3.59
N ALA A 105 -1.95 -3.33 3.01
CA ALA A 105 -1.99 -4.78 2.84
C ALA A 105 -2.03 -5.51 4.19
N TYR A 106 -1.25 -5.03 5.16
CA TYR A 106 -1.26 -5.53 6.53
C TYR A 106 -2.63 -5.32 7.19
N ALA A 107 -3.20 -4.13 7.08
CA ALA A 107 -4.52 -3.82 7.63
C ALA A 107 -5.62 -4.67 6.97
N ALA A 108 -5.59 -4.84 5.64
CA ALA A 108 -6.54 -5.66 4.91
C ALA A 108 -6.47 -7.14 5.34
N THR A 109 -5.25 -7.68 5.45
CA THR A 109 -5.02 -9.06 5.91
C THR A 109 -5.48 -9.25 7.36
N GLY A 110 -5.16 -8.28 8.24
CA GLY A 110 -5.61 -8.26 9.62
C GLY A 110 -7.14 -8.26 9.73
N TYR A 111 -7.82 -7.46 8.90
CA TYR A 111 -9.28 -7.40 8.85
C TYR A 111 -9.89 -8.75 8.41
N GLN A 112 -9.35 -9.38 7.38
CA GLN A 112 -9.79 -10.70 6.92
C GLN A 112 -9.65 -11.76 8.02
N ARG A 113 -8.52 -11.77 8.74
CA ARG A 113 -8.31 -12.69 9.87
C ARG A 113 -9.36 -12.47 10.96
N VAL A 114 -9.62 -11.22 11.33
CA VAL A 114 -10.64 -10.90 12.34
C VAL A 114 -12.03 -11.37 11.89
N LEU A 115 -12.39 -11.20 10.62
CA LEU A 115 -13.68 -11.69 10.10
C LEU A 115 -13.79 -13.21 10.18
N GLU A 116 -12.74 -13.93 9.81
CA GLU A 116 -12.72 -15.40 9.88
C GLU A 116 -12.81 -15.91 11.32
N GLU A 117 -12.07 -15.29 12.24
CA GLU A 117 -12.18 -15.58 13.67
C GLU A 117 -13.57 -15.26 14.20
N ASN A 118 -14.17 -14.13 13.80
CA ASN A 118 -15.53 -13.76 14.19
C ASN A 118 -16.54 -14.82 13.74
N ARG A 119 -16.45 -15.26 12.48
CA ARG A 119 -17.28 -16.34 11.94
C ARG A 119 -17.14 -17.62 12.77
N LYS A 120 -15.91 -18.03 13.06
CA LYS A 120 -15.64 -19.26 13.83
C LYS A 120 -16.19 -19.17 15.25
N LEU A 121 -15.86 -18.10 15.97
CA LEU A 121 -16.29 -17.89 17.36
C LEU A 121 -17.81 -17.76 17.46
N TYR A 122 -18.42 -17.05 16.51
CA TYR A 122 -19.86 -16.86 16.47
C TYR A 122 -20.59 -18.21 16.34
N ASN A 123 -20.15 -19.08 15.44
CA ASN A 123 -20.76 -20.40 15.26
C ASN A 123 -20.46 -21.33 16.44
N GLN A 124 -19.27 -21.25 17.06
CA GLN A 124 -19.01 -21.96 18.33
C GLN A 124 -20.00 -21.55 19.43
N VAL A 125 -20.31 -20.26 19.56
CA VAL A 125 -21.34 -19.80 20.51
C VAL A 125 -22.72 -20.36 20.16
N GLN A 126 -23.06 -20.50 18.88
CA GLN A 126 -24.32 -21.13 18.47
C GLN A 126 -24.33 -22.63 18.79
N ASP A 127 -23.24 -23.35 18.57
CA ASP A 127 -23.13 -24.78 18.87
C ASP A 127 -23.24 -25.05 20.37
N LEU A 128 -22.61 -24.21 21.20
CA LEU A 128 -22.69 -24.29 22.66
C LEU A 128 -24.10 -24.07 23.20
N LYS A 129 -24.92 -23.26 22.51
CA LYS A 129 -26.36 -23.12 22.84
C LYS A 129 -27.19 -24.36 22.46
N GLY A 130 -26.59 -25.32 21.77
CA GLY A 130 -27.23 -26.51 21.24
C GLY A 130 -27.51 -26.39 19.74
N SER A 131 -27.13 -27.44 19.01
CA SER A 131 -27.38 -27.60 17.57
C SER A 131 -28.86 -27.80 17.23
N ILE A 132 -29.63 -28.36 18.18
CA ILE A 132 -31.08 -28.50 18.11
C ILE A 132 -31.68 -27.63 19.20
N ARG A 133 -32.62 -26.76 18.81
CA ARG A 133 -33.34 -25.87 19.73
C ARG A 133 -34.83 -26.03 19.54
N VAL A 134 -35.54 -26.26 20.63
CA VAL A 134 -36.98 -26.41 20.65
C VAL A 134 -37.59 -25.21 21.37
N TYR A 135 -38.43 -24.48 20.64
CA TYR A 135 -39.17 -23.34 21.16
C TYR A 135 -40.64 -23.71 21.28
N CYS A 136 -41.28 -23.31 22.37
CA CYS A 136 -42.74 -23.38 22.50
C CYS A 136 -43.30 -21.98 22.29
N ARG A 137 -44.36 -21.84 21.49
CA ARG A 137 -45.07 -20.58 21.31
C ARG A 137 -46.56 -20.78 21.53
N VAL A 138 -47.11 -20.05 22.47
CA VAL A 138 -48.55 -20.02 22.75
C VAL A 138 -49.16 -18.89 21.94
N ARG A 139 -50.10 -19.22 21.07
CA ARG A 139 -50.82 -18.26 20.24
C ARG A 139 -51.78 -17.39 21.10
N PRO A 140 -51.90 -16.08 20.84
CA PRO A 140 -52.95 -15.26 21.43
C PRO A 140 -54.35 -15.68 21.00
N PHE A 141 -55.31 -15.49 21.91
CA PHE A 141 -56.73 -15.68 21.61
C PHE A 141 -57.20 -14.66 20.56
N LEU A 142 -58.03 -15.13 19.63
CA LEU A 142 -58.66 -14.25 18.66
C LEU A 142 -59.78 -13.42 19.30
N PRO A 143 -60.06 -12.20 18.79
CA PRO A 143 -61.19 -11.41 19.26
C PRO A 143 -62.50 -12.20 19.15
N GLY A 144 -63.19 -12.42 20.28
CA GLY A 144 -64.42 -13.21 20.35
C GLY A 144 -64.27 -14.62 20.93
N GLN A 145 -63.04 -15.11 21.12
CA GLN A 145 -62.79 -16.36 21.84
C GLN A 145 -62.79 -16.10 23.35
N LYS A 146 -63.68 -16.76 24.11
CA LYS A 146 -63.74 -16.59 25.57
C LYS A 146 -62.50 -17.22 26.22
N SER A 147 -61.76 -16.44 27.02
CA SER A 147 -60.58 -16.83 27.82
C SER A 147 -60.83 -17.93 28.89
N VAL A 148 -62.01 -18.53 28.90
CA VAL A 148 -62.59 -19.23 30.05
C VAL A 148 -62.11 -20.68 30.19
N SER A 149 -61.33 -21.20 29.23
CA SER A 149 -60.77 -22.56 29.31
C SER A 149 -59.33 -22.58 28.79
N THR A 150 -58.45 -21.79 29.40
CA THR A 150 -57.02 -21.92 29.10
C THR A 150 -56.46 -23.06 29.93
N THR A 151 -56.13 -24.18 29.28
CA THR A 151 -55.47 -25.34 29.88
C THR A 151 -54.04 -25.00 30.32
N VAL A 152 -53.50 -23.84 29.93
CA VAL A 152 -52.18 -23.36 30.35
C VAL A 152 -52.30 -22.69 31.72
N ASP A 153 -51.55 -23.22 32.68
CA ASP A 153 -51.60 -22.84 34.09
C ASP A 153 -50.50 -21.81 34.42
N HIS A 154 -49.25 -22.11 34.03
CA HIS A 154 -48.11 -21.23 34.27
C HIS A 154 -47.16 -21.23 33.07
N ILE A 155 -46.64 -20.05 32.70
CA ILE A 155 -45.62 -19.87 31.66
C ILE A 155 -44.42 -19.18 32.30
N GLU A 156 -43.28 -19.85 32.26
CA GLU A 156 -41.97 -19.30 32.61
C GLU A 156 -41.11 -19.12 31.35
N GLU A 157 -39.86 -18.70 31.50
CA GLU A 157 -38.96 -18.49 30.37
C GLU A 157 -38.66 -19.77 29.59
N SER A 158 -38.49 -20.91 30.27
CA SER A 158 -38.13 -22.20 29.65
C SER A 158 -39.13 -23.31 29.94
N THR A 159 -40.08 -23.11 30.87
CA THR A 159 -41.02 -24.14 31.29
C THR A 159 -42.46 -23.67 31.12
N ILE A 160 -43.32 -24.56 30.65
CA ILE A 160 -44.77 -24.35 30.56
C ILE A 160 -45.52 -25.47 31.27
N SER A 161 -46.50 -25.09 32.08
CA SER A 161 -47.36 -26.00 32.83
C SER A 161 -48.78 -25.99 32.28
N ILE A 162 -49.33 -27.17 32.04
CA ILE A 162 -50.65 -27.39 31.44
C ILE A 162 -51.52 -28.13 32.47
N ALA A 163 -52.59 -27.50 32.95
CA ALA A 163 -53.58 -28.06 33.85
C ALA A 163 -54.66 -28.82 33.08
N THR A 164 -54.79 -30.13 33.31
CA THR A 164 -55.83 -30.98 32.71
C THR A 164 -57.02 -31.10 33.68
N PRO A 165 -58.13 -30.38 33.47
CA PRO A 165 -59.25 -30.33 34.42
C PRO A 165 -59.99 -31.67 34.60
N LEU A 166 -59.78 -32.64 33.72
CA LEU A 166 -60.43 -33.95 33.75
C LEU A 166 -59.67 -35.02 34.57
N LYS A 167 -58.50 -34.68 35.15
CA LYS A 167 -57.66 -35.62 35.91
C LYS A 167 -57.45 -35.14 37.34
N TYR A 168 -57.54 -36.05 38.32
CA TYR A 168 -57.33 -35.75 39.74
C TYR A 168 -55.93 -36.18 40.21
N GLY A 169 -55.32 -35.45 41.16
CA GLY A 169 -54.02 -35.78 41.77
C GLY A 169 -52.80 -35.26 40.99
N LYS A 170 -51.63 -35.92 41.12
CA LYS A 170 -50.37 -35.51 40.45
C LYS A 170 -50.42 -35.50 38.92
N GLU A 171 -51.45 -36.09 38.30
CA GLU A 171 -51.68 -36.03 36.84
C GLU A 171 -52.52 -34.84 36.37
N SER A 172 -53.01 -34.01 37.29
CA SER A 172 -53.81 -32.82 36.98
C SER A 172 -52.99 -31.72 36.31
N GLN A 173 -51.66 -31.76 36.40
CA GLN A 173 -50.76 -30.76 35.84
C GLN A 173 -49.57 -31.44 35.15
N LYS A 174 -49.24 -31.02 33.93
CA LYS A 174 -48.06 -31.49 33.19
C LYS A 174 -47.15 -30.31 32.87
N SER A 175 -45.88 -30.44 33.21
CA SER A 175 -44.86 -29.43 32.91
C SER A 175 -43.94 -29.91 31.80
N PHE A 176 -43.62 -29.02 30.87
CA PHE A 176 -42.73 -29.26 29.74
C PHE A 176 -41.64 -28.19 29.71
N THR A 177 -40.39 -28.61 29.52
CA THR A 177 -39.23 -27.72 29.45
C THR A 177 -38.72 -27.65 28.01
N PHE A 178 -38.45 -26.43 27.56
CA PHE A 178 -38.00 -26.06 26.23
C PHE A 178 -36.78 -25.15 26.34
N ASN A 179 -36.13 -24.85 25.20
CA ASN A 179 -35.08 -23.84 25.20
C ASN A 179 -35.65 -22.45 25.55
N LYS A 180 -36.86 -22.15 25.09
CA LYS A 180 -37.63 -20.97 25.49
C LYS A 180 -39.11 -21.14 25.20
N VAL A 181 -39.94 -20.53 26.03
CA VAL A 181 -41.39 -20.48 25.89
C VAL A 181 -41.84 -19.03 25.64
N PHE A 182 -42.54 -18.82 24.53
CA PHE A 182 -43.15 -17.56 24.15
C PHE A 182 -44.64 -17.59 24.50
N GLY A 183 -45.06 -16.75 25.44
CA GLY A 183 -46.47 -16.64 25.81
C GLY A 183 -47.35 -15.93 24.74
N PRO A 184 -48.67 -15.85 24.98
CA PRO A 184 -49.63 -15.20 24.08
C PRO A 184 -49.30 -13.75 23.72
N SER A 185 -48.63 -13.02 24.61
CA SER A 185 -48.22 -11.63 24.44
C SER A 185 -46.92 -11.45 23.65
N ALA A 186 -46.21 -12.54 23.32
CA ALA A 186 -44.96 -12.45 22.61
C ALA A 186 -45.17 -12.01 21.15
N SER A 187 -44.46 -10.95 20.76
CA SER A 187 -44.52 -10.41 19.41
C SER A 187 -43.70 -11.25 18.43
N GLN A 188 -43.93 -11.04 17.12
CA GLN A 188 -43.13 -11.70 16.08
C GLN A 188 -41.67 -11.29 16.15
N GLU A 189 -41.41 -10.04 16.49
CA GLU A 189 -40.07 -9.47 16.63
C GLU A 189 -39.31 -10.15 17.77
N ALA A 190 -39.97 -10.44 18.89
CA ALA A 190 -39.36 -11.16 20.00
C ALA A 190 -38.96 -12.60 19.62
N VAL A 191 -39.80 -13.29 18.84
CA VAL A 191 -39.47 -14.64 18.32
C VAL A 191 -38.33 -14.56 17.29
N PHE A 192 -38.35 -13.54 16.44
CA PHE A 192 -37.29 -13.32 15.46
C PHE A 192 -35.95 -12.99 16.12
N ALA A 193 -35.92 -12.15 17.16
CA ALA A 193 -34.69 -11.78 17.86
C ALA A 193 -33.90 -13.00 18.38
N ASP A 194 -34.60 -14.04 18.85
CA ASP A 194 -34.00 -15.28 19.33
C ASP A 194 -33.53 -16.22 18.20
N THR A 195 -34.16 -16.15 17.03
CA THR A 195 -33.84 -16.99 15.86
C THR A 195 -32.91 -16.31 14.85
N GLN A 196 -32.81 -14.98 14.89
CA GLN A 196 -31.92 -14.15 14.07
C GLN A 196 -30.47 -14.65 14.11
N PRO A 197 -29.92 -15.11 15.25
CA PRO A 197 -28.56 -15.60 15.27
C PRO A 197 -28.29 -16.76 14.30
N LEU A 198 -29.30 -17.59 14.03
CA LEU A 198 -29.22 -18.71 13.08
C LEU A 198 -29.14 -18.21 11.63
N ILE A 199 -29.78 -17.09 11.31
CA ILE A 199 -29.73 -16.48 9.97
C ILE A 199 -28.32 -16.03 9.65
N ARG A 200 -27.60 -15.45 10.64
CA ARG A 200 -26.18 -15.12 10.47
C ARG A 200 -25.33 -16.36 10.19
N SER A 201 -25.60 -17.49 10.84
CA SER A 201 -24.91 -18.76 10.52
C SER A 201 -25.16 -19.20 9.08
N VAL A 202 -26.36 -18.98 8.51
CA VAL A 202 -26.61 -19.24 7.08
C VAL A 202 -25.75 -18.35 6.19
N LEU A 203 -25.64 -17.05 6.50
CA LEU A 203 -24.78 -16.11 5.76
C LEU A 203 -23.30 -16.49 5.86
N ASP A 204 -22.89 -17.11 6.97
CA ASP A 204 -21.54 -17.64 7.19
C ASP A 204 -21.28 -18.97 6.44
N GLY A 205 -22.31 -19.55 5.80
CA GLY A 205 -22.23 -20.78 4.99
C GLY A 205 -22.69 -22.06 5.69
N TYR A 206 -23.41 -21.97 6.81
CA TYR A 206 -23.92 -23.14 7.54
C TYR A 206 -25.34 -23.51 7.12
N ASN A 207 -25.66 -24.80 7.18
CA ASN A 207 -27.00 -25.30 6.94
C ASN A 207 -27.86 -25.16 8.19
N VAL A 208 -28.98 -24.44 8.07
CA VAL A 208 -29.96 -24.27 9.14
C VAL A 208 -31.32 -24.72 8.64
N CYS A 209 -32.07 -25.41 9.51
CA CYS A 209 -33.45 -25.80 9.24
C CYS A 209 -34.35 -25.34 10.38
N ILE A 210 -35.49 -24.74 10.05
CA ILE A 210 -36.50 -24.30 11.01
C ILE A 210 -37.80 -25.01 10.68
N PHE A 211 -38.35 -25.73 11.66
CA PHE A 211 -39.65 -26.37 11.56
C PHE A 211 -40.66 -25.67 12.46
N ALA A 212 -41.86 -25.49 11.96
CA ALA A 212 -43.02 -25.14 12.76
C ALA A 212 -43.89 -26.39 12.92
N TYR A 213 -44.18 -26.77 14.16
CA TYR A 213 -44.99 -27.94 14.48
C TYR A 213 -46.15 -27.55 15.39
N GLY A 214 -47.36 -28.00 15.03
CA GLY A 214 -48.57 -27.75 15.79
C GLY A 214 -49.80 -28.27 15.06
N GLN A 215 -50.93 -28.35 15.77
CA GLN A 215 -52.21 -28.68 15.16
C GLN A 215 -52.69 -27.57 14.22
N THR A 216 -53.60 -27.87 13.30
CA THR A 216 -54.21 -26.84 12.43
C THR A 216 -54.82 -25.71 13.27
N GLY A 217 -54.44 -24.47 12.95
CA GLY A 217 -54.90 -23.26 13.65
C GLY A 217 -54.09 -22.85 14.88
N SER A 218 -53.01 -23.60 15.20
CA SER A 218 -51.99 -23.14 16.16
C SER A 218 -51.18 -21.94 15.66
#